data_AF-X1K673-F1
#
_entry.id   AF-X1K673-F1
#
_cell.length_a   1.000
_cell.length_b   1.000
_cell.length_c   1.000
_cell.angle_alpha   90.00
_cell.angle_beta   90.00
_cell.angle_gamma   90.00
#
_symmetry.space_group_name_H-M   'P 1'
#
loop_
_entity.id
_entity.type
_entity.pdbx_description
1 polymer ?
#
loop_
_entity_poly.entity_id
_entity_poly.type
_entity_poly.pdbx_seq_one_letter_code
_entity_poly.pdbx_strand_id
1 'polypeptide(L)'
;SEFKRGEDQEQKEQEFGDLLFTLANIARRLGIDTEAALREANRRFYRRFSYMEEVCRQRGVNFAELSFDKQNTLWEEAKKNVE
;
A
#
# COMPACT_ATOMS: atom_id res chain seq x y z
N SER A 1 20.42 10.32 27.89
CA SER A 1 19.98 8.95 28.19
C SER A 1 20.23 8.10 26.96
N GLU A 2 21.27 7.29 26.98
CA GLU A 2 21.74 6.49 25.83
C GLU A 2 20.97 5.17 25.61
N PHE A 3 19.72 5.09 26.08
CA PHE A 3 18.92 3.86 26.10
C PHE A 3 17.55 4.00 25.42
N LYS A 4 17.43 4.75 24.31
CA LYS A 4 16.11 4.95 23.66
C LYS A 4 16.05 4.82 22.14
N ARG A 5 17.09 4.31 21.48
CA ARG A 5 17.09 4.24 20.00
C ARG A 5 17.37 2.87 19.40
N GLY A 6 17.94 1.93 20.16
CA GLY A 6 18.23 0.57 19.68
C GLY A 6 17.07 -0.41 19.89
N GLU A 7 16.41 -0.36 21.05
CA GLU A 7 15.34 -1.32 21.41
C GLU A 7 14.00 -1.05 20.68
N ASP A 8 13.76 0.17 20.20
CA ASP A 8 12.45 0.57 19.64
C ASP A 8 12.21 0.05 18.21
N GLN A 9 13.24 0.03 17.35
CA GLN A 9 13.06 -0.40 15.96
C GLN A 9 12.95 -1.92 15.83
N GLU A 10 13.82 -2.66 16.53
CA GLU A 10 13.78 -4.13 16.55
C GLU A 10 12.45 -4.63 17.15
N GLN A 11 12.00 -4.02 18.24
CA GLN A 11 10.71 -4.35 18.84
C GLN A 11 9.54 -4.03 17.90
N LYS A 12 9.56 -2.89 17.20
CA LYS A 12 8.55 -2.57 16.17
C LYS A 12 8.51 -3.59 15.05
N GLU A 13 9.67 -4.04 14.57
CA GLU A 13 9.77 -5.05 13.53
C GLU A 13 9.23 -6.41 14.01
N GLN A 14 9.53 -6.79 15.25
CA GLN A 14 9.00 -8.00 15.87
C GLN A 14 7.46 -7.96 15.98
N GLU A 15 6.90 -6.90 16.58
CA GLU A 15 5.44 -6.75 16.74
C GLU A 15 4.73 -6.69 15.38
N PHE A 16 5.30 -5.99 14.40
CA PHE A 16 4.75 -5.95 13.05
C PHE A 16 4.83 -7.32 12.36
N GLY A 17 5.91 -8.08 12.60
CA GLY A 17 6.05 -9.47 12.16
C GLY A 17 4.96 -10.38 12.73
N ASP A 18 4.65 -10.26 14.03
CA ASP A 18 3.59 -11.03 14.69
C ASP A 18 2.20 -10.70 14.11
N LEU A 19 1.96 -9.44 13.73
CA LEU A 19 0.75 -9.05 13.02
C LEU A 19 0.66 -9.71 11.63
N LEU A 20 1.73 -9.67 10.84
CA LEU A 20 1.78 -10.31 9.52
C LEU A 20 1.59 -11.83 9.62
N PHE A 21 2.22 -12.48 10.60
CA PHE A 21 2.06 -13.92 10.86
C PHE A 21 0.64 -14.28 11.27
N THR A 22 0.01 -13.44 12.10
CA THR A 22 -1.40 -13.60 12.51
C THR A 22 -2.32 -13.51 11.30
N LEU A 23 -2.14 -12.51 10.43
CA LEU A 23 -2.91 -12.34 9.19
C LEU A 23 -2.74 -13.53 8.24
N ALA A 24 -1.50 -14.01 8.05
CA ALA A 24 -1.22 -15.18 7.22
C ALA A 24 -1.90 -16.45 7.76
N ASN A 25 -1.93 -16.63 9.08
CA ASN A 25 -2.64 -17.75 9.71
C ASN A 25 -4.16 -17.64 9.57
N ILE A 26 -4.72 -16.44 9.68
CA ILE A 26 -6.15 -16.21 9.44
C ILE A 26 -6.49 -16.57 7.98
N ALA A 27 -5.72 -16.08 7.01
CA ALA A 27 -5.91 -16.41 5.59
C ALA A 27 -5.89 -17.93 5.36
N ARG A 28 -4.89 -18.62 5.92
CA ARG A 28 -4.78 -20.09 5.86
C ARG A 28 -6.00 -20.80 6.44
N ARG A 29 -6.51 -20.36 7.60
CA ARG A 29 -7.71 -20.94 8.24
C ARG A 29 -8.97 -20.74 7.41
N LEU A 30 -9.03 -19.65 6.63
CA LEU A 30 -10.15 -19.33 5.73
C LEU A 30 -9.99 -19.96 4.34
N GLY A 31 -8.91 -20.71 4.08
CA GLY A 31 -8.64 -21.28 2.76
C GLY A 31 -8.25 -20.24 1.70
N ILE A 32 -7.81 -19.06 2.11
CA ILE A 32 -7.34 -17.99 1.23
C ILE A 32 -5.87 -18.25 0.90
N ASP A 33 -5.54 -18.27 -0.40
CA ASP A 33 -4.15 -18.23 -0.87
C ASP A 33 -3.60 -16.81 -0.67
N THR A 34 -2.79 -16.63 0.37
CA THR A 34 -2.18 -15.35 0.75
C THR A 34 -1.31 -14.77 -0.36
N GLU A 35 -0.56 -15.60 -1.09
CA GLU A 35 0.33 -15.14 -2.16
C GLU A 35 -0.49 -14.62 -3.33
N ALA A 36 -1.51 -15.38 -3.76
CA ALA A 36 -2.43 -14.96 -4.81
C ALA A 36 -3.19 -13.68 -4.42
N ALA A 37 -3.70 -13.60 -3.19
CA ALA A 37 -4.42 -12.43 -2.70
C ALA A 37 -3.55 -11.17 -2.68
N LEU A 38 -2.30 -11.28 -2.20
CA LEU A 38 -1.35 -10.16 -2.19
C LEU A 38 -0.94 -9.75 -3.61
N ARG A 39 -0.69 -10.72 -4.49
CA ARG A 39 -0.41 -10.47 -5.91
C ARG A 39 -1.54 -9.69 -6.59
N GLU A 40 -2.80 -10.05 -6.35
CA GLU A 40 -3.95 -9.30 -6.87
C GLU A 40 -4.06 -7.89 -6.27
N ALA A 41 -3.77 -7.72 -4.98
CA ALA A 41 -3.71 -6.40 -4.36
C ALA A 41 -2.64 -5.50 -5.02
N ASN A 42 -1.44 -6.05 -5.26
CA ASN A 42 -0.37 -5.34 -5.95
C ASN A 42 -0.76 -4.97 -7.39
N ARG A 43 -1.42 -5.87 -8.14
CA ARG A 43 -1.95 -5.57 -9.48
C ARG A 43 -2.97 -4.43 -9.46
N ARG A 44 -3.91 -4.44 -8.50
CA ARG A 44 -4.88 -3.34 -8.34
C ARG A 44 -4.19 -2.02 -8.05
N PHE A 45 -3.20 -2.01 -7.14
CA PHE A 45 -2.41 -0.82 -6.84
C PHE A 45 -1.70 -0.31 -8.10
N TYR A 46 -1.00 -1.18 -8.82
CA TYR A 46 -0.29 -0.82 -10.05
C TYR A 46 -1.22 -0.21 -11.09
N ARG A 47 -2.37 -0.86 -11.39
CA ARG A 47 -3.34 -0.32 -12.35
C ARG A 47 -3.83 1.08 -11.98
N ARG A 48 -4.15 1.30 -10.70
CA ARG A 48 -4.60 2.61 -10.20
C ARG A 48 -3.49 3.65 -10.31
N PHE A 49 -2.27 3.29 -9.92
CA PHE A 49 -1.14 4.20 -10.00
C PHE A 49 -0.81 4.59 -11.45
N SER A 50 -0.79 3.62 -12.38
CA SER A 50 -0.57 3.91 -13.81
C SER A 50 -1.66 4.80 -14.40
N TYR A 51 -2.93 4.64 -13.99
CA TYR A 51 -3.99 5.58 -14.36
C TYR A 51 -3.69 7.00 -13.86
N MET A 52 -3.27 7.14 -12.60
CA MET A 52 -2.94 8.45 -12.02
C MET A 52 -1.75 9.11 -12.73
N GLU A 53 -0.72 8.35 -13.09
CA GLU A 53 0.42 8.84 -13.89
C GLU A 53 -0.04 9.34 -15.26
N GLU A 54 -0.91 8.58 -15.94
CA GLU A 54 -1.45 8.97 -17.24
C GLU A 54 -2.28 10.25 -17.15
N VAL A 55 -3.13 10.38 -16.14
CA VAL A 55 -3.92 11.59 -15.89
C VAL A 55 -3.01 12.78 -15.59
N CYS A 56 -1.96 12.60 -14.78
CA CYS A 56 -0.99 13.66 -14.50
C CYS A 56 -0.26 14.11 -15.77
N ARG A 57 0.15 13.15 -16.61
CA ARG A 57 0.78 13.41 -17.91
C ARG A 57 -0.13 14.22 -18.83
N GLN A 58 -1.41 13.85 -18.94
CA GLN A 58 -2.40 14.57 -19.75
C GLN A 58 -2.66 15.99 -19.22
N ARG A 59 -2.65 16.17 -17.91
CA ARG A 59 -2.86 17.48 -17.25
C ARG A 59 -1.60 18.34 -17.20
N GLY A 60 -0.45 17.82 -17.64
CA GLY A 60 0.83 18.53 -17.59
C GLY A 60 1.32 18.82 -16.17
N VAL A 61 0.99 17.95 -15.20
CA VAL A 61 1.39 18.09 -13.80
C VAL A 61 2.28 16.94 -13.37
N ASN A 62 3.21 17.19 -12.44
CA ASN A 62 4.01 16.16 -11.82
C ASN A 62 3.29 15.59 -10.58
N PHE A 63 3.06 14.28 -10.54
CA PHE A 63 2.39 13.61 -9.42
C PHE A 63 3.09 13.87 -8.08
N ALA A 64 4.43 13.87 -8.06
CA ALA A 64 5.22 14.04 -6.85
C ALA A 64 5.11 15.46 -6.24
N GLU A 65 4.70 16.44 -7.05
CA GLU A 65 4.51 17.83 -6.62
C GLU A 65 3.07 18.11 -6.15
N LEU A 66 2.16 17.16 -6.33
CA LEU A 66 0.80 17.28 -5.84
C LEU A 66 0.76 17.17 -4.31
N SER A 67 -0.08 17.97 -3.68
CA SER A 67 -0.43 17.78 -2.27
C SER A 67 -1.08 16.41 -2.06
N PHE A 68 -0.95 15.87 -0.86
CA PHE A 68 -1.55 14.58 -0.48
C PHE A 68 -3.06 14.52 -0.82
N ASP A 69 -3.82 15.60 -0.57
CA ASP A 69 -5.26 15.65 -0.89
C ASP A 69 -5.54 15.52 -2.39
N LYS A 70 -4.67 16.10 -3.24
CA LYS A 70 -4.77 15.97 -4.70
C LYS A 70 -4.40 14.57 -5.16
N GLN A 71 -3.36 13.98 -4.56
CA GLN A 71 -3.00 12.58 -4.83
C GLN A 71 -4.14 11.62 -4.43
N ASN A 72 -4.77 11.85 -3.29
CA ASN A 72 -5.92 11.07 -2.82
C ASN A 72 -7.16 11.26 -3.72
N THR A 73 -7.40 12.49 -4.20
CA THR A 73 -8.48 12.75 -5.18
C THR A 73 -8.25 11.95 -6.47
N LEU A 74 -7.01 11.93 -6.98
CA LEU A 74 -6.64 11.11 -8.15
C LEU A 74 -6.77 9.60 -7.87
N TRP A 75 -6.44 9.16 -6.65
CA TRP A 75 -6.60 7.76 -6.24
C TRP A 75 -8.07 7.32 -6.24
N GLU A 76 -8.97 8.15 -5.72
CA GLU A 76 -10.41 7.88 -5.77
C GLU A 76 -10.98 7.98 -7.19
N GLU A 77 -10.41 8.83 -8.06
CA GLU A 77 -10.71 8.83 -9.49
C GLU A 77 -10.27 7.50 -10.15
N ALA A 78 -9.06 7.03 -9.86
CA ALA A 78 -8.53 5.77 -10.40
C ALA A 78 -9.39 4.56 -9.99
N LYS A 79 -9.82 4.49 -8.73
CA LYS A 79 -10.73 3.43 -8.24
C LYS A 79 -12.05 3.39 -9.02
N LYS A 80 -12.53 4.49 -9.58
CA LYS A 80 -13.78 4.52 -10.36
C LYS A 80 -13.59 4.13 -11.83
N ASN A 81 -12.37 4.23 -12.35
CA ASN A 81 -12.10 4.10 -13.79
C ASN A 81 -11.34 2.82 -14.17
N VAL A 82 -10.59 2.21 -13.24
CA VAL A 82 -9.77 1.00 -13.52
C VAL A 82 -10.02 -0.16 -12.55
N GLU A 83 -11.07 -0.06 -11.75
CA GLU A 83 -11.62 -1.16 -10.94
C GLU A 83 -12.71 -1.90 -11.72
#